data_AF-A0A4R8FCM6-F1
#
_entry.id   AF-A0A4R8FCM6-F1
#
_cell.length_a   1.000
_cell.length_b   1.000
_cell.length_c   1.000
_cell.angle_alpha   90.00
_cell.angle_beta   90.00
_cell.angle_gamma   90.00
#
_symmetry.space_group_name_H-M   'P 1'
#
loop_
_entity.id
_entity.type
_entity.pdbx_description
1 polymer ?
#
loop_
_entity_poly.entity_id
_entity_poly.type
_entity_poly.pdbx_seq_one_letter_code
_entity_poly.pdbx_strand_id
1 'polypeptide(L)' 'ITNEFFIPFVNLRDNKKGYAVSLIKAGAEIIGKPAGDVRAPLTMPTAEERDVLKKLIDNTNGL' A
#
# COMPACT_ATOMS: atom_id res chain seq x y z
N ILE A 1 10.40 12.39 3.98
CA ILE A 1 10.13 10.98 3.55
C ILE A 1 9.97 9.96 4.70
N THR A 2 10.89 9.81 5.66
CA THR A 2 10.79 8.74 6.69
C THR A 2 9.54 8.84 7.56
N ASN A 3 9.27 10.00 8.14
CA ASN A 3 8.09 10.22 9.00
C ASN A 3 6.80 10.38 8.20
N GLU A 4 6.90 10.84 6.95
CA GLU A 4 5.75 11.19 6.12
C GLU A 4 5.21 10.01 5.32
N PHE A 5 6.08 9.07 4.95
CA PHE A 5 5.71 7.91 4.13
C PHE A 5 6.04 6.59 4.82
N PHE A 6 7.31 6.35 5.18
CA PHE A 6 7.75 5.02 5.61
C PHE A 6 7.14 4.58 6.94
N ILE A 7 7.11 5.44 7.96
CA ILE A 7 6.49 5.10 9.25
C ILE A 7 4.97 4.84 9.07
N PRO A 8 4.19 5.73 8.44
CA PRO A 8 2.77 5.47 8.17
C PRO A 8 2.52 4.21 7.33
N PHE A 9 3.35 3.97 6.31
CA PHE A 9 3.25 2.78 5.46
C PHE A 9 3.53 1.49 6.24
N VAL A 10 4.55 1.49 7.10
CA VAL A 10 4.86 0.35 7.98
C VAL A 10 3.71 0.06 8.93
N ASN A 11 3.10 1.10 9.51
CA ASN A 11 1.92 0.92 10.37
C ASN A 11 0.75 0.26 9.59
N LEU A 12 0.48 0.71 8.36
CA LEU A 12 -0.54 0.10 7.50
C LEU A 12 -0.21 -1.36 7.13
N ARG A 13 1.07 -1.64 6.86
CA ARG A 13 1.56 -2.99 6.55
C ARG A 13 1.37 -3.95 7.72
N ASP A 14 1.52 -3.47 8.94
CA ASP A 14 1.48 -4.31 10.14
C ASP A 14 0.04 -4.66 10.58
N ASN A 15 -1.00 -4.04 9.98
CA ASN A 15 -2.40 -4.39 10.20
C ASN A 15 -2.74 -5.87 9.90
N LYS A 16 -2.07 -6.47 8.90
CA LYS A 16 -2.36 -7.85 8.50
C LYS A 16 -1.15 -8.56 7.90
N LYS A 17 -0.96 -9.83 8.31
CA LYS A 17 0.06 -10.70 7.72
C LYS A 17 -0.20 -10.86 6.21
N GLY A 18 0.83 -10.61 5.40
CA GLY A 18 0.75 -10.67 3.94
C GLY A 18 0.71 -9.31 3.24
N TYR A 19 0.46 -8.23 3.98
CA TYR A 19 0.39 -6.87 3.42
C TYR A 19 1.72 -6.33 2.90
N ALA A 20 2.84 -6.91 3.34
CA ALA A 20 4.16 -6.59 2.80
C ALA A 20 4.22 -6.73 1.27
N VAL A 21 3.45 -7.64 0.66
CA VAL A 21 3.40 -7.81 -0.80
C VAL A 21 2.12 -7.21 -1.40
N SER A 22 0.96 -7.39 -0.77
CA SER A 22 -0.31 -6.92 -1.35
C SER A 22 -0.44 -5.39 -1.35
N LEU A 23 0.12 -4.67 -0.36
CA LEU A 23 0.16 -3.20 -0.40
C LEU A 23 1.07 -2.68 -1.51
N ILE A 24 2.18 -3.37 -1.82
CA ILE A 24 3.06 -2.98 -2.93
C ILE A 24 2.34 -3.13 -4.27
N LYS A 25 1.63 -4.24 -4.47
CA LYS A 25 0.82 -4.46 -5.68
C LYS A 25 -0.33 -3.45 -5.80
N ALA A 26 -1.02 -3.15 -4.70
CA ALA A 26 -2.07 -2.12 -4.66
C ALA A 26 -1.49 -0.73 -4.97
N GLY A 27 -0.33 -0.38 -4.41
CA GLY A 27 0.37 0.87 -4.70
C GLY A 27 0.78 0.97 -6.17
N ALA A 28 1.28 -0.13 -6.75
CA ALA A 28 1.63 -0.20 -8.16
C ALA A 28 0.42 0.05 -9.07
N GLU A 29 -0.75 -0.50 -8.73
CA GLU A 29 -2.02 -0.20 -9.41
C GLU A 29 -2.42 1.28 -9.27
N ILE A 30 -2.34 1.85 -8.06
CA ILE A 30 -2.67 3.26 -7.79
C ILE A 30 -1.84 4.22 -8.66
N ILE A 31 -0.56 3.92 -8.89
CA ILE A 31 0.33 4.76 -9.72
C ILE A 31 0.27 4.41 -11.23
N GLY A 32 -0.70 3.59 -11.66
CA GLY A 32 -0.90 3.24 -13.07
C GLY A 32 0.06 2.18 -13.62
N LYS A 33 0.69 1.37 -12.75
CA LYS A 33 1.60 0.27 -13.09
C LYS A 33 1.12 -1.06 -12.49
N PRO A 34 -0.04 -1.60 -12.91
CA PRO A 34 -0.65 -2.75 -12.26
C PRO A 34 0.23 -4.00 -12.33
N ALA A 35 0.31 -4.74 -11.23
CA ALA A 35 1.09 -5.98 -11.09
C ALA A 35 0.22 -7.22 -10.79
N GLY A 36 -1.10 -7.09 -10.97
CA GLY A 36 -2.11 -8.10 -10.63
C GLY A 36 -2.21 -8.39 -9.13
N ASP A 37 -3.23 -9.16 -8.75
CA ASP A 37 -3.48 -9.51 -7.36
C ASP A 37 -2.46 -10.50 -6.80
N VAL A 38 -2.46 -10.64 -5.47
CA VAL A 38 -1.74 -11.72 -4.79
C VAL A 38 -2.49 -13.05 -4.92
N ARG A 39 -1.75 -14.16 -4.85
CA ARG A 39 -2.34 -15.51 -4.79
C ARG A 39 -2.59 -15.92 -3.34
N ALA A 40 -3.54 -16.83 -3.13
CA ALA A 40 -3.74 -17.48 -1.83
C ALA A 40 -2.42 -18.09 -1.32
N PRO A 41 -2.13 -18.02 -0.01
CA PRO A 41 -3.01 -17.62 1.09
C PRO A 41 -3.04 -16.10 1.39
N LEU A 42 -2.39 -15.27 0.57
CA LEU A 42 -2.35 -13.82 0.78
C LEU A 42 -3.66 -13.17 0.34
N THR A 43 -4.00 -12.04 0.96
CA THR A 43 -5.19 -11.25 0.62
C THR A 43 -4.81 -9.83 0.24
N MET A 44 -5.59 -9.24 -0.67
CA MET A 44 -5.49 -7.82 -0.98
C MET A 44 -5.97 -6.95 0.19
N PRO A 45 -5.46 -5.71 0.34
CA PRO A 45 -5.98 -4.73 1.29
C PRO A 45 -7.44 -4.37 0.99
N THR A 46 -8.18 -3.95 2.01
CA THR A 46 -9.56 -3.48 1.85
C THR A 46 -9.62 -2.17 1.05
N ALA A 47 -10.81 -1.78 0.60
CA ALA A 47 -11.00 -0.49 -0.06
C ALA A 47 -10.54 0.70 0.81
N GLU A 48 -10.87 0.67 2.10
CA GLU A 48 -10.47 1.69 3.07
C GLU A 48 -8.94 1.77 3.21
N GLU A 49 -8.26 0.62 3.28
CA GLU A 49 -6.80 0.56 3.38
C GLU A 49 -6.11 1.00 2.07
N ARG A 50 -6.74 0.74 0.92
CA ARG A 50 -6.31 1.27 -0.38
C ARG A 50 -6.44 2.79 -0.43
N ASP A 51 -7.49 3.37 0.13
CA ASP A 51 -7.65 4.83 0.22
C ASP A 51 -6.61 5.46 1.14
N VAL A 52 -6.28 4.82 2.27
CA VAL A 52 -5.18 5.26 3.14
C VAL A 52 -3.85 5.21 2.38
N LEU A 53 -3.56 4.10 1.68
CA LEU A 53 -2.35 3.97 0.86
C LEU A 53 -2.28 5.04 -0.22
N LYS A 54 -3.39 5.34 -0.91
CA LYS A 54 -3.47 6.38 -1.92
C LYS A 54 -3.13 7.75 -1.33
N LYS A 55 -3.69 8.10 -0.16
CA LYS A 55 -3.38 9.36 0.53
C LYS A 55 -1.90 9.45 0.90
N LEU A 56 -1.27 8.36 1.34
CA LEU A 56 0.16 8.34 1.63
C LEU A 56 1.00 8.61 0.38
N ILE A 57 0.65 8.00 -0.75
CA ILE A 57 1.32 8.21 -2.05
C ILE A 57 1.13 9.67 -2.50
N ASP A 58 -0.11 10.18 -2.49
CA ASP A 58 -0.44 11.53 -2.94
C ASP A 58 0.27 12.60 -2.10
N ASN A 59 0.34 12.44 -0.78
CA ASN A 59 1.02 13.36 0.13
C ASN A 59 2.55 13.39 -0.05
N THR A 60 3.11 12.40 -0.76
CA THR A 60 4.55 12.27 -1.00
C THR A 60 4.92 12.67 -2.43
N ASN A 61 3.94 12.88 -3.33
CA ASN A 61 4.18 13.35 -4.69
C ASN A 61 4.73 14.79 -4.67
N GLY A 62 6.06 14.93 -4.74
CA GLY A 62 6.75 16.22 -4.65
C GLY A 62 8.01 16.19 -3.76
N LEU A 63 8.27 15.08 -3.07
CA LEU A 63 9.59 14.76 -2.50
C LEU A 63 10.57 14.25 -3.56
#